data_AF-A9GTM5-F1
#
_entry.id   AF-A9GTM5-F1
#
_cell.length_a   1.000
_cell.length_b   1.000
_cell.length_c   1.000
_cell.angle_alpha   90.00
_cell.angle_beta   90.00
_cell.angle_gamma   90.00
#
_symmetry.space_group_name_H-M   'P 1'
#
loop_
_entity.id
_entity.type
_entity.pdbx_description
1 polymer ?
#
loop_
_entity_poly.entity_id
_entity_poly.type
_entity_poly.pdbx_seq_one_letter_code
_entity_poly.pdbx_strand_id
1 'polypeptide(L)'
;MLKRLILIDGPSSSSDGRSIRGTPLLSPSDRAALSREFPGVEVESGAPGPSGGALHAVVDARAWRASALDLWALDTRLHALDAGGLFDLRIEGLERAGAARAAHEVLTRCQRFLRRRNLASATEVFDRVLARHRELHDLDRPLVRADHDHAIDVWQWMLRLEPRAGVAVQVAALFHDVERLVSEADVRREHRAPDYQAFKDEHARRGAALTRAALTGVGLAQEVIDRIGALVASHERPGDDAELALLNDADALSFFSLNSAGFLDCYGAEHTRAKVAYTLRRLRPEARALLPRIRCRPEVEAMIPGEPGRPPALAPETQASRRSAPP
;
A
#
# COMPACT_ATOMS: atom_id res chain seq x y z
N MET A 1 -12.99 2.19 -9.36
CA MET A 1 -11.59 2.34 -9.83
C MET A 1 -11.21 3.80 -9.74
N LEU A 2 -10.04 4.11 -9.17
CA LEU A 2 -9.52 5.47 -9.10
C LEU A 2 -9.16 5.94 -10.52
N LYS A 3 -9.79 7.02 -10.97
CA LYS A 3 -9.59 7.56 -12.33
C LYS A 3 -8.70 8.80 -12.35
N ARG A 4 -8.91 9.73 -11.41
CA ARG A 4 -8.21 11.02 -11.40
C ARG A 4 -7.67 11.37 -10.04
N LEU A 5 -6.50 12.02 -10.04
CA LEU A 5 -5.95 12.71 -8.89
C LEU A 5 -5.99 14.21 -9.14
N ILE A 6 -6.71 14.93 -8.28
CA ILE A 6 -6.88 16.38 -8.37
C ILE A 6 -6.12 17.03 -7.22
N LEU A 7 -5.16 17.90 -7.56
CA LEU A 7 -4.34 18.62 -6.59
C LEU A 7 -4.89 20.04 -6.42
N ILE A 8 -5.24 20.38 -5.18
CA ILE A 8 -5.87 21.66 -4.82
C ILE A 8 -4.93 22.44 -3.89
N ASP A 9 -4.58 23.66 -4.31
CA ASP A 9 -3.73 24.58 -3.56
C ASP A 9 -4.35 24.90 -2.19
N GLY A 10 -3.52 24.99 -1.15
CA GLY A 10 -3.94 25.54 0.14
C GLY A 10 -4.19 27.06 0.07
N PRO A 11 -4.96 27.63 1.02
CA PRO A 11 -5.11 29.07 1.11
C PRO A 11 -3.73 29.71 1.33
N SER A 12 -3.33 30.58 0.39
CA SER A 12 -2.11 31.38 0.53
C SER A 12 -2.21 32.21 1.81
N SER A 13 -1.28 32.04 2.75
CA SER A 13 -1.18 32.86 3.96
C SER A 13 -0.73 34.30 3.68
N SER A 14 -0.54 34.70 2.42
CA SER A 14 -0.22 36.08 2.07
C SER A 14 -1.50 36.91 1.96
N SER A 15 -1.65 37.87 2.87
CA SER A 15 -2.70 38.89 2.91
C SER A 15 -2.69 39.89 1.74
N ASP A 16 -1.89 39.66 0.70
CA ASP A 16 -1.86 40.51 -0.48
C ASP A 16 -2.83 40.00 -1.55
N GLY A 17 -3.95 40.72 -1.67
CA GLY A 17 -5.05 40.50 -2.60
C GLY A 17 -4.70 40.67 -4.08
N ARG A 18 -3.75 39.89 -4.59
CA ARG A 18 -3.64 39.57 -6.02
C ARG A 18 -3.83 38.07 -6.19
N SER A 19 -5.02 37.71 -6.66
CA SER A 19 -5.32 36.39 -7.21
C SER A 19 -4.42 36.14 -8.43
N ILE A 20 -3.19 35.67 -8.19
CA ILE A 20 -2.33 35.13 -9.24
C ILE A 20 -2.98 33.82 -9.67
N ARG A 21 -3.80 33.88 -10.72
CA ARG A 21 -4.09 32.68 -11.50
C ARG A 21 -2.75 32.11 -11.99
N GLY A 22 -2.53 30.83 -11.70
CA GLY A 22 -2.07 29.94 -12.75
C GLY A 22 -0.60 29.58 -12.78
N THR A 23 0.05 29.36 -11.63
CA THR A 23 1.25 28.50 -11.63
C THR A 23 0.86 27.13 -11.08
N PRO A 24 0.96 26.05 -11.87
CA PRO A 24 0.51 24.72 -11.47
C PRO A 24 1.27 24.20 -10.24
N LEU A 25 0.60 23.39 -9.42
CA LEU A 25 1.17 22.73 -8.24
C LEU A 25 2.33 21.79 -8.57
N LEU A 26 2.28 21.18 -9.76
CA LEU A 26 3.31 20.28 -10.26
C LEU A 26 4.06 20.91 -11.43
N SER A 27 5.38 20.70 -11.46
CA SER A 27 6.15 20.95 -12.67
C SER A 27 5.74 19.94 -13.77
N PRO A 28 6.02 20.24 -15.06
CA PRO A 28 5.83 19.27 -16.14
C PRO A 28 6.60 17.95 -15.92
N SER A 29 7.79 18.04 -15.32
CA SER A 29 8.63 16.88 -15.00
C SER A 29 7.97 16.00 -13.93
N ASP A 30 7.46 16.60 -12.85
CA ASP A 30 6.78 15.87 -11.77
C ASP A 30 5.52 15.18 -12.27
N ARG A 31 4.74 15.87 -13.11
CA ARG A 31 3.56 15.29 -13.75
C ARG A 31 3.92 14.09 -14.63
N ALA A 32 4.94 14.24 -15.47
CA ALA A 32 5.41 13.15 -16.32
C ALA A 32 5.95 11.96 -15.50
N ALA A 33 6.62 12.21 -14.38
CA ALA A 33 7.07 11.16 -13.47
C ALA A 33 5.89 10.41 -12.84
N LEU A 34 4.88 11.13 -12.33
CA LEU A 34 3.67 10.52 -11.78
C LEU A 34 2.90 9.70 -12.83
N SER A 35 2.74 10.22 -14.05
CA SER A 35 2.05 9.49 -15.13
C SER A 35 2.77 8.22 -15.57
N ARG A 36 4.11 8.20 -15.56
CA ARG A 36 4.88 6.97 -15.81
C ARG A 36 4.71 5.96 -14.69
N GLU A 37 4.68 6.42 -13.44
CA GLU A 37 4.60 5.57 -12.26
C GLU A 37 3.18 4.97 -12.06
N PHE A 38 2.15 5.78 -12.32
CA PHE A 38 0.74 5.44 -12.13
C PHE A 38 -0.03 5.57 -13.45
N PRO A 39 0.24 4.69 -14.43
CA PRO A 39 -0.48 4.72 -15.70
C PRO A 39 -1.97 4.50 -15.46
N GLY A 40 -2.80 5.25 -16.19
CA GLY A 40 -4.27 5.18 -16.06
C GLY A 40 -4.87 6.16 -15.05
N VAL A 41 -4.07 6.90 -14.29
CA VAL A 41 -4.54 8.02 -13.46
C VAL A 41 -4.28 9.34 -14.15
N GLU A 42 -5.34 10.11 -14.37
CA GLU A 42 -5.22 11.48 -14.85
C GLU A 42 -4.84 12.38 -13.66
N VAL A 43 -3.71 13.09 -13.76
CA VAL A 43 -3.26 14.02 -12.71
C VAL A 43 -3.55 15.44 -13.15
N GLU A 44 -4.38 16.13 -12.37
CA GLU A 44 -4.82 17.50 -12.62
C GLU A 44 -4.40 18.44 -11.49
N SER A 45 -4.20 19.72 -11.81
CA SER A 45 -3.97 20.79 -10.83
C SER A 45 -4.96 21.89 -11.12
N GLY A 46 -5.69 22.37 -10.11
CA GLY A 46 -6.62 23.47 -10.32
C GLY A 46 -7.68 23.64 -9.24
N ALA A 47 -8.42 24.74 -9.35
CA ALA A 47 -9.55 25.04 -8.49
C ALA A 47 -10.63 23.94 -8.60
N PRO A 48 -11.39 23.67 -7.54
CA PRO A 48 -12.51 22.75 -7.60
C PRO A 48 -13.50 23.24 -8.67
N GLY A 49 -13.46 22.63 -9.85
CA GLY A 49 -14.53 22.79 -10.83
C GLY A 49 -15.85 22.30 -10.21
N PRO A 50 -17.01 22.75 -10.69
CA PRO A 50 -18.28 22.19 -10.27
C PRO A 50 -18.16 20.68 -10.42
N SER A 51 -18.29 19.98 -9.30
CA SER A 51 -18.13 18.54 -9.23
C SER A 51 -19.25 17.96 -10.07
N GLY A 52 -18.98 17.67 -11.34
CA GLY A 52 -19.96 17.12 -12.26
C GLY A 52 -20.29 15.69 -11.83
N GLY A 53 -21.14 15.54 -10.82
CA GLY A 53 -21.67 14.27 -10.29
C GLY A 53 -20.66 13.21 -9.83
N ALA A 54 -19.36 13.39 -10.02
CA ALA A 54 -18.36 12.36 -9.81
C ALA A 54 -18.14 12.10 -8.30
N LEU A 55 -18.20 10.81 -7.95
CA LEU A 55 -17.84 10.30 -6.63
C LEU A 55 -16.39 10.66 -6.31
N HIS A 56 -16.11 11.17 -5.11
CA HIS A 56 -14.75 11.53 -4.72
C HIS A 56 -14.43 11.34 -3.23
N ALA A 57 -13.14 11.12 -2.96
CA ALA A 57 -12.54 11.20 -1.64
C ALA A 57 -11.63 12.44 -1.55
N VAL A 58 -11.47 12.96 -0.33
CA VAL A 58 -10.61 14.10 -0.03
C VAL A 58 -9.55 13.66 0.98
N VAL A 59 -8.30 14.00 0.70
CA VAL A 59 -7.15 13.86 1.60
C VAL A 59 -6.64 15.25 1.93
N ASP A 60 -6.71 15.63 3.19
CA ASP A 60 -6.07 16.86 3.66
C ASP A 60 -4.55 16.65 3.74
N ALA A 61 -3.78 17.47 3.02
CA ALA A 61 -2.33 17.33 2.94
C ALA A 61 -1.64 17.56 4.28
N ARG A 62 -2.18 18.42 5.15
CA ARG A 62 -1.60 18.69 6.47
C ARG A 62 -1.82 17.51 7.41
N ALA A 63 -3.03 16.95 7.45
CA ALA A 63 -3.37 15.75 8.20
C ALA A 63 -2.58 14.53 7.71
N TRP A 64 -2.40 14.41 6.39
CA TRP A 64 -1.54 13.38 5.78
C TRP A 64 -0.10 13.46 6.30
N ARG A 65 0.47 14.67 6.35
CA ARG A 65 1.85 14.92 6.81
C ARG A 65 2.00 14.77 8.32
N ALA A 66 1.08 15.35 9.09
CA ALA A 66 1.05 15.29 10.55
C ALA A 66 0.72 13.87 11.08
N SER A 67 0.35 12.95 10.19
CA SER A 67 -0.05 11.60 10.54
C SER A 67 -1.26 11.51 11.47
N ALA A 68 -2.07 12.57 11.47
CA ALA A 68 -3.32 12.67 12.19
C ALA A 68 -4.51 12.11 11.39
N LEU A 69 -4.28 11.70 10.14
CA LEU A 69 -5.30 11.11 9.30
C LEU A 69 -5.63 9.68 9.76
N ASP A 70 -6.91 9.42 10.01
CA ASP A 70 -7.43 8.06 10.18
C ASP A 70 -7.40 7.32 8.82
N LEU A 71 -6.38 6.49 8.66
CA LEU A 71 -6.19 5.70 7.44
C LEU A 71 -7.27 4.64 7.25
N TRP A 72 -7.83 4.11 8.33
CA TRP A 72 -8.88 3.09 8.26
C TRP A 72 -10.20 3.70 7.77
N ALA A 73 -10.54 4.89 8.26
CA ALA A 73 -11.69 5.65 7.77
C ALA A 73 -11.52 6.06 6.30
N LEU A 74 -10.31 6.51 5.91
CA LEU A 74 -9.99 6.78 4.51
C LEU A 74 -10.20 5.54 3.63
N ASP A 75 -9.63 4.39 4.02
CA ASP A 75 -9.73 3.16 3.26
C ASP A 75 -11.18 2.66 3.12
N THR A 76 -11.95 2.74 4.20
CA THR A 76 -13.37 2.38 4.20
C THR A 76 -14.14 3.24 3.19
N ARG A 77 -13.86 4.55 3.17
CA ARG A 77 -14.47 5.46 2.19
C ARG A 77 -14.03 5.14 0.77
N LEU A 78 -12.76 4.86 0.53
CA LEU A 78 -12.26 4.52 -0.82
C LEU A 78 -12.89 3.22 -1.34
N HIS A 79 -13.10 2.22 -0.49
CA HIS A 79 -13.82 1.00 -0.84
C HIS A 79 -15.28 1.26 -1.23
N ALA A 80 -16.00 2.09 -0.47
CA ALA A 80 -17.36 2.47 -0.81
C ALA A 80 -17.44 3.20 -2.16
N LEU A 81 -16.47 4.06 -2.47
CA LEU A 81 -16.37 4.74 -3.76
C LEU A 81 -16.02 3.76 -4.90
N ASP A 82 -15.10 2.82 -4.68
CA ASP A 82 -14.71 1.82 -5.69
C ASP A 82 -15.88 0.91 -6.05
N ALA A 83 -16.68 0.50 -5.07
CA ALA A 83 -17.92 -0.26 -5.26
C ALA A 83 -18.98 0.52 -6.06
N GLY A 84 -18.99 1.85 -5.93
CA GLY A 84 -19.85 2.76 -6.70
C GLY A 84 -19.37 3.04 -8.12
N GLY A 85 -18.19 2.54 -8.52
CA GLY A 85 -17.64 2.68 -9.88
C GLY A 85 -16.40 3.57 -9.94
N LEU A 86 -16.36 4.46 -10.93
CA LEU A 86 -15.23 5.38 -11.13
C LEU A 86 -15.29 6.52 -10.11
N PHE A 87 -14.15 6.86 -9.51
CA PHE A 87 -14.07 7.95 -8.55
C PHE A 87 -12.78 8.77 -8.68
N ASP A 88 -12.82 9.98 -8.14
CA ASP A 88 -11.70 10.90 -8.08
C ASP A 88 -11.12 10.97 -6.66
N LEU A 89 -9.81 11.22 -6.57
CA LEU A 89 -9.13 11.52 -5.33
C LEU A 89 -8.65 12.97 -5.35
N ARG A 90 -9.01 13.74 -4.31
CA ARG A 90 -8.58 15.12 -4.13
C ARG A 90 -7.57 15.22 -3.02
N ILE A 91 -6.48 15.95 -3.25
CA ILE A 91 -5.56 16.34 -2.18
C ILE A 91 -5.70 17.85 -1.99
N GLU A 92 -6.18 18.24 -0.81
CA GLU A 92 -6.44 19.64 -0.45
C GLU A 92 -5.34 20.18 0.47
N GLY A 93 -5.14 21.50 0.46
CA GLY A 93 -4.18 22.14 1.37
C GLY A 93 -2.72 21.92 0.95
N LEU A 94 -2.46 21.64 -0.33
CA LEU A 94 -1.10 21.39 -0.81
C LEU A 94 -0.25 22.65 -0.87
N GLU A 95 1.00 22.50 -0.46
CA GLU A 95 2.07 23.44 -0.74
C GLU A 95 2.89 22.95 -1.93
N ARG A 96 3.30 23.88 -2.80
CA ARG A 96 4.04 23.56 -4.04
C ARG A 96 5.29 22.69 -3.79
N ALA A 97 6.08 23.03 -2.77
CA ALA A 97 7.32 22.31 -2.46
C ALA A 97 7.10 20.84 -2.07
N GLY A 98 5.90 20.46 -1.61
CA GLY A 98 5.55 19.10 -1.18
C GLY A 98 4.55 18.38 -2.09
N ALA A 99 4.06 19.02 -3.15
CA ALA A 99 2.93 18.53 -3.95
C ALA A 99 3.24 17.21 -4.65
N ALA A 100 4.38 17.11 -5.35
CA ALA A 100 4.78 15.90 -6.05
C ALA A 100 4.96 14.71 -5.09
N ARG A 101 5.58 14.96 -3.93
CA ARG A 101 5.77 13.95 -2.89
C ARG A 101 4.43 13.47 -2.31
N ALA A 102 3.54 14.38 -1.98
CA ALA A 102 2.22 14.04 -1.43
C ALA A 102 1.39 13.24 -2.44
N ALA A 103 1.37 13.68 -3.71
CA ALA A 103 0.71 12.97 -4.79
C ALA A 103 1.23 11.52 -4.93
N HIS A 104 2.55 11.35 -4.94
CA HIS A 104 3.17 10.02 -5.03
C HIS A 104 2.81 9.11 -3.85
N GLU A 105 2.92 9.62 -2.62
CA GLU A 105 2.62 8.87 -1.40
C GLU A 105 1.15 8.45 -1.33
N VAL A 106 0.24 9.38 -1.64
CA VAL A 106 -1.21 9.14 -1.65
C VAL A 106 -1.59 8.13 -2.74
N LEU A 107 -1.05 8.27 -3.96
CA LEU A 107 -1.29 7.30 -5.03
C LEU A 107 -0.73 5.93 -4.70
N THR A 108 0.44 5.87 -4.06
CA THR A 108 1.02 4.60 -3.58
C THR A 108 0.08 3.93 -2.57
N ARG A 109 -0.46 4.68 -1.60
CA ARG A 109 -1.42 4.14 -0.62
C ARG A 109 -2.72 3.64 -1.24
N CYS A 110 -3.11 4.24 -2.37
CA CYS A 110 -4.37 3.96 -3.08
C CYS A 110 -4.19 3.01 -4.28
N GLN A 111 -2.99 2.46 -4.52
CA GLN A 111 -2.70 1.78 -5.78
C GLN A 111 -3.57 0.54 -6.02
N ARG A 112 -4.07 -0.11 -4.97
CA ARG A 112 -5.03 -1.22 -5.07
C ARG A 112 -6.31 -0.87 -5.84
N PHE A 113 -6.64 0.42 -5.96
CA PHE A 113 -7.79 0.92 -6.73
C PHE A 113 -7.48 1.25 -8.20
N LEU A 114 -6.22 1.09 -8.64
CA LEU A 114 -5.79 1.38 -10.02
C LEU A 114 -6.02 0.22 -10.98
N ARG A 115 -6.06 -1.02 -10.46
CA ARG A 115 -6.29 -2.24 -11.24
C ARG A 115 -5.29 -2.41 -12.40
N ARG A 116 -4.00 -2.07 -12.17
CA ARG A 116 -2.93 -2.29 -13.14
C ARG A 116 -2.89 -3.76 -13.54
N ARG A 117 -2.77 -4.01 -14.84
CA ARG A 117 -2.61 -5.34 -15.44
C ARG A 117 -1.60 -5.32 -16.56
N ASN A 118 -0.97 -6.46 -16.80
CA ASN A 118 -0.12 -6.70 -17.96
C ASN A 118 -0.74 -7.80 -18.84
N LEU A 119 -0.02 -8.23 -19.89
CA LEU A 119 -0.53 -9.28 -20.79
C LEU A 119 -0.84 -10.61 -20.07
N ALA A 120 -0.08 -10.96 -19.03
CA ALA A 120 -0.30 -12.20 -18.29
C ALA A 120 -1.54 -12.15 -17.37
N SER A 121 -1.89 -10.97 -16.85
CA SER A 121 -3.10 -10.78 -16.03
C SER A 121 -4.31 -10.26 -16.79
N ALA A 122 -4.18 -9.79 -18.03
CA ALA A 122 -5.30 -9.37 -18.88
C ALA A 122 -5.95 -10.56 -19.61
N THR A 123 -6.31 -11.62 -18.88
CA THR A 123 -6.92 -12.84 -19.43
C THR A 123 -8.13 -13.28 -18.62
N GLU A 124 -9.07 -13.99 -19.26
CA GLU A 124 -10.24 -14.55 -18.57
C GLU A 124 -9.86 -15.57 -17.48
N VAL A 125 -8.75 -16.30 -17.67
CA VAL A 125 -8.23 -17.22 -16.66
C VAL A 125 -7.81 -16.45 -15.41
N PHE A 126 -7.12 -15.32 -15.59
CA PHE A 126 -6.73 -14.48 -14.46
C PHE A 126 -7.94 -13.77 -13.81
N ASP A 127 -8.99 -13.45 -14.58
CA ASP A 127 -10.26 -12.97 -14.01
C ASP A 127 -10.89 -14.00 -13.07
N ARG A 128 -10.86 -15.29 -13.45
CA ARG A 128 -11.31 -16.38 -12.56
C ARG A 128 -10.41 -16.54 -11.34
N VAL A 129 -9.10 -16.29 -11.46
CA VAL A 129 -8.19 -16.24 -10.30
C VAL A 129 -8.59 -15.12 -9.33
N LEU A 130 -8.85 -13.91 -9.83
CA LEU A 130 -9.28 -12.79 -8.99
C LEU A 130 -10.64 -13.06 -8.33
N ALA A 131 -11.59 -13.64 -9.06
CA ALA A 131 -12.89 -14.02 -8.52
C ALA A 131 -12.72 -15.06 -7.40
N ARG A 132 -11.93 -16.13 -7.64
CA ARG A 132 -11.63 -17.14 -6.63
C ARG A 132 -10.92 -16.56 -5.41
N HIS A 133 -9.93 -15.69 -5.61
CA HIS A 133 -9.27 -15.00 -4.52
C HIS A 133 -10.27 -14.18 -3.70
N ARG A 134 -11.16 -13.43 -4.35
CA ARG A 134 -12.21 -12.65 -3.68
C ARG A 134 -13.19 -13.52 -2.90
N GLU A 135 -13.62 -14.66 -3.45
CA GLU A 135 -14.54 -15.63 -2.80
C GLU A 135 -13.99 -16.17 -1.48
N LEU A 136 -12.67 -16.34 -1.35
CA LEU A 136 -12.05 -16.83 -0.12
C LEU A 136 -12.08 -15.80 1.02
N HIS A 137 -12.21 -14.51 0.70
CA HIS A 137 -12.11 -13.43 1.67
C HIS A 137 -13.49 -12.95 2.13
N ASP A 138 -13.89 -13.32 3.35
CA ASP A 138 -15.01 -12.69 4.03
C ASP A 138 -14.65 -11.25 4.45
N LEU A 139 -15.03 -10.26 3.64
CA LEU A 139 -14.66 -8.86 3.87
C LEU A 139 -15.47 -8.18 4.99
N ASP A 140 -16.43 -8.86 5.60
CA ASP A 140 -17.11 -8.34 6.78
C ASP A 140 -16.26 -8.52 8.05
N ARG A 141 -15.24 -9.39 7.97
CA ARG A 141 -14.24 -9.58 9.04
C ARG A 141 -13.06 -8.63 8.83
N PRO A 142 -12.75 -7.73 9.79
CA PRO A 142 -11.72 -6.71 9.60
C PRO A 142 -10.33 -7.23 9.23
N LEU A 143 -9.88 -8.33 9.86
CA LEU A 143 -8.57 -8.90 9.58
C LEU A 143 -8.51 -9.57 8.20
N VAL A 144 -9.58 -10.25 7.80
CA VAL A 144 -9.70 -10.85 6.46
C VAL A 144 -9.76 -9.76 5.38
N ARG A 145 -10.43 -8.64 5.65
CA ARG A 145 -10.39 -7.47 4.75
C ARG A 145 -8.97 -6.90 4.64
N ALA A 146 -8.25 -6.77 5.75
CA ALA A 146 -6.87 -6.29 5.72
C ALA A 146 -5.96 -7.22 4.91
N ASP A 147 -6.13 -8.54 5.04
CA ASP A 147 -5.38 -9.53 4.26
C ASP A 147 -5.73 -9.47 2.76
N HIS A 148 -7.01 -9.26 2.42
CA HIS A 148 -7.43 -9.04 1.03
C HIS A 148 -6.78 -7.78 0.43
N ASP A 149 -6.86 -6.65 1.15
CA ASP A 149 -6.30 -5.38 0.70
C ASP A 149 -4.78 -5.48 0.53
N HIS A 150 -4.10 -6.16 1.46
CA HIS A 150 -2.67 -6.47 1.36
C HIS A 150 -2.36 -7.28 0.11
N ALA A 151 -3.05 -8.39 -0.13
CA ALA A 151 -2.81 -9.24 -1.30
C ALA A 151 -2.96 -8.48 -2.64
N ILE A 152 -3.99 -7.62 -2.75
CA ILE A 152 -4.15 -6.77 -3.94
C ILE A 152 -3.02 -5.75 -4.04
N ASP A 153 -2.62 -5.10 -2.94
CA ASP A 153 -1.54 -4.10 -2.95
C ASP A 153 -0.18 -4.72 -3.30
N VAL A 154 0.13 -5.91 -2.77
CA VAL A 154 1.32 -6.69 -3.15
C VAL A 154 1.31 -6.98 -4.64
N TRP A 155 0.18 -7.42 -5.21
CA TRP A 155 0.09 -7.66 -6.64
C TRP A 155 0.28 -6.36 -7.46
N GLN A 156 -0.22 -5.22 -6.99
CA GLN A 156 0.00 -3.93 -7.66
C GLN A 156 1.46 -3.46 -7.55
N TRP A 157 2.13 -3.65 -6.41
CA TRP A 157 3.57 -3.43 -6.25
C TRP A 157 4.39 -4.33 -7.18
N MET A 158 4.01 -5.60 -7.31
CA MET A 158 4.68 -6.53 -8.20
C MET A 158 4.70 -6.03 -9.65
N LEU A 159 3.56 -5.59 -10.17
CA LEU A 159 3.46 -5.03 -11.51
C LEU A 159 4.11 -3.65 -11.65
N ARG A 160 4.37 -2.97 -10.53
CA ARG A 160 5.12 -1.70 -10.51
C ARG A 160 6.63 -1.95 -10.57
N LEU A 161 7.11 -2.97 -9.87
CA LEU A 161 8.52 -3.38 -9.86
C LEU A 161 8.92 -4.11 -11.15
N GLU A 162 8.05 -4.99 -11.65
CA GLU A 162 8.27 -5.76 -12.87
C GLU A 162 6.99 -5.76 -13.73
N PRO A 163 6.85 -4.80 -14.67
CA PRO A 163 5.66 -4.68 -15.51
C PRO A 163 5.38 -5.91 -16.38
N ARG A 164 6.37 -6.79 -16.61
CA ARG A 164 6.24 -8.03 -17.38
C ARG A 164 6.17 -9.29 -16.50
N ALA A 165 5.91 -9.14 -15.20
CA ALA A 165 5.83 -10.26 -14.27
C ALA A 165 4.93 -11.37 -14.80
N GLY A 166 5.37 -12.62 -14.67
CA GLY A 166 4.64 -13.79 -15.17
C GLY A 166 3.36 -14.06 -14.38
N VAL A 167 2.50 -14.94 -14.91
CA VAL A 167 1.25 -15.32 -14.23
C VAL A 167 1.52 -15.97 -12.87
N ALA A 168 2.53 -16.84 -12.75
CA ALA A 168 2.77 -17.59 -11.53
C ALA A 168 3.10 -16.69 -10.34
N VAL A 169 4.06 -15.77 -10.50
CA VAL A 169 4.43 -14.83 -9.43
C VAL A 169 3.30 -13.85 -9.09
N GLN A 170 2.52 -13.41 -10.09
CA GLN A 170 1.34 -12.56 -9.86
C GLN A 170 0.25 -13.28 -9.04
N VAL A 171 -0.02 -14.56 -9.32
CA VAL A 171 -0.96 -15.34 -8.51
C VAL A 171 -0.37 -15.66 -7.14
N ALA A 172 0.93 -15.92 -7.02
CA ALA A 172 1.57 -16.09 -5.72
C ALA A 172 1.43 -14.83 -4.85
N ALA A 173 1.53 -13.62 -5.42
CA ALA A 173 1.26 -12.36 -4.70
C ALA A 173 -0.13 -12.32 -4.07
N LEU A 174 -1.15 -12.76 -4.81
CA LEU A 174 -2.52 -12.78 -4.32
C LEU A 174 -2.73 -13.82 -3.22
N PHE A 175 -2.04 -14.95 -3.27
CA PHE A 175 -2.32 -16.09 -2.39
C PHE A 175 -1.27 -16.33 -1.29
N HIS A 176 -0.18 -15.56 -1.22
CA HIS A 176 0.94 -15.83 -0.29
C HIS A 176 0.49 -15.97 1.16
N ASP A 177 -0.44 -15.11 1.58
CA ASP A 177 -0.95 -15.03 2.95
C ASP A 177 -2.30 -15.76 3.16
N VAL A 178 -2.80 -16.53 2.18
CA VAL A 178 -4.17 -17.12 2.19
C VAL A 178 -4.45 -18.03 3.39
N GLU A 179 -3.40 -18.56 4.03
CA GLU A 179 -3.51 -19.37 5.24
C GLU A 179 -4.08 -18.60 6.44
N ARG A 180 -3.85 -17.29 6.49
CA ARG A 180 -4.31 -16.41 7.58
C ARG A 180 -5.83 -16.33 7.65
N LEU A 181 -6.52 -16.64 6.55
CA LEU A 181 -7.98 -16.78 6.48
C LEU A 181 -8.50 -17.93 7.36
N VAL A 182 -7.63 -18.87 7.73
CA VAL A 182 -7.96 -19.99 8.61
C VAL A 182 -7.37 -19.76 10.01
N SER A 183 -6.08 -19.43 10.09
CA SER A 183 -5.35 -19.39 11.36
C SER A 183 -5.53 -18.10 12.15
N GLU A 184 -5.79 -16.98 11.47
CA GLU A 184 -5.73 -15.62 12.04
C GLU A 184 -6.94 -14.73 11.68
N ALA A 185 -8.03 -15.32 11.21
CA ALA A 185 -9.14 -14.55 10.65
C ALA A 185 -9.95 -13.73 11.68
N ASP A 186 -9.88 -14.10 12.97
CA ASP A 186 -10.47 -13.33 14.08
C ASP A 186 -9.44 -12.59 14.92
N VAL A 187 -8.26 -13.19 15.08
CA VAL A 187 -7.23 -12.68 15.97
C VAL A 187 -5.87 -13.01 15.40
N ARG A 188 -4.98 -12.01 15.43
CA ARG A 188 -3.59 -12.21 15.07
C ARG A 188 -2.84 -12.94 16.18
N ARG A 189 -2.01 -13.91 15.80
CA ARG A 189 -1.30 -14.81 16.71
C ARG A 189 0.20 -14.86 16.47
N GLU A 190 0.70 -14.31 15.36
CA GLU A 190 2.13 -14.32 15.01
C GLU A 190 3.05 -13.82 16.14
N HIS A 191 2.65 -12.77 16.86
CA HIS A 191 3.41 -12.18 17.98
C HIS A 191 3.53 -13.10 19.21
N ARG A 192 2.74 -14.17 19.29
CA ARG A 192 2.75 -15.13 20.41
C ARG A 192 3.57 -16.38 20.09
N ALA A 193 4.11 -16.48 18.88
CA ALA A 193 4.88 -17.64 18.47
C ALA A 193 6.22 -17.69 19.23
N PRO A 194 6.55 -18.80 19.93
CA PRO A 194 7.84 -18.93 20.61
C PRO A 194 9.00 -19.01 19.62
N ASP A 195 8.76 -19.59 18.45
CA ASP A 195 9.67 -19.58 17.30
C ASP A 195 8.96 -18.88 16.13
N TYR A 196 9.35 -17.63 15.90
CA TYR A 196 8.76 -16.81 14.84
C TYR A 196 9.06 -17.38 13.45
N GLN A 197 10.26 -17.91 13.20
CA GLN A 197 10.60 -18.41 11.87
C GLN A 197 9.89 -19.73 11.59
N ALA A 198 9.83 -20.65 12.55
CA ALA A 198 9.07 -21.89 12.39
C ALA A 198 7.57 -21.62 12.17
N PHE A 199 7.00 -20.61 12.84
CA PHE A 199 5.63 -20.16 12.60
C PHE A 199 5.45 -19.67 11.15
N LYS A 200 6.37 -18.84 10.64
CA LYS A 200 6.31 -18.31 9.26
C LYS A 200 6.53 -19.42 8.21
N ASP A 201 7.43 -20.36 8.45
CA ASP A 201 7.65 -21.50 7.54
C ASP A 201 6.40 -22.40 7.45
N GLU A 202 5.74 -22.68 8.57
CA GLU A 202 4.51 -23.47 8.59
C GLU A 202 3.35 -22.73 7.91
N HIS A 203 3.24 -21.42 8.14
CA HIS A 203 2.30 -20.54 7.45
C HIS A 203 2.48 -20.62 5.92
N ALA A 204 3.72 -20.49 5.42
CA ALA A 204 4.02 -20.59 4.00
C ALA A 204 3.68 -21.97 3.42
N ARG A 205 4.03 -23.05 4.12
CA ARG A 205 3.77 -24.43 3.70
C ARG A 205 2.27 -24.71 3.59
N ARG A 206 1.48 -24.33 4.60
CA ARG A 206 0.02 -24.47 4.59
C ARG A 206 -0.63 -23.56 3.55
N GLY A 207 -0.15 -22.33 3.43
CA GLY A 207 -0.57 -21.39 2.38
C GLY A 207 -0.40 -21.97 0.99
N ALA A 208 0.71 -22.65 0.72
CA ALA A 208 0.94 -23.32 -0.55
C ALA A 208 -0.05 -24.44 -0.83
N ALA A 209 -0.38 -25.25 0.17
CA ALA A 209 -1.38 -26.32 0.05
C ALA A 209 -2.79 -25.76 -0.23
N LEU A 210 -3.21 -24.74 0.53
CA LEU A 210 -4.49 -24.06 0.33
C LEU A 210 -4.56 -23.37 -1.03
N THR A 211 -3.48 -22.74 -1.48
CA THR A 211 -3.38 -22.10 -2.80
C THR A 211 -3.61 -23.10 -3.93
N ARG A 212 -2.93 -24.25 -3.91
CA ARG A 212 -3.09 -25.31 -4.92
C ARG A 212 -4.54 -25.82 -4.98
N ALA A 213 -5.14 -26.05 -3.81
CA ALA A 213 -6.53 -26.46 -3.72
C ALA A 213 -7.48 -25.40 -4.28
N ALA A 214 -7.31 -24.13 -3.91
CA ALA A 214 -8.14 -23.02 -4.38
C ALA A 214 -8.05 -22.80 -5.89
N LEU A 215 -6.88 -23.04 -6.51
CA LEU A 215 -6.66 -22.86 -7.95
C LEU A 215 -7.11 -24.05 -8.80
N THR A 216 -7.50 -25.16 -8.18
CA THR A 216 -8.03 -26.32 -8.91
C THR A 216 -9.29 -25.92 -9.68
N GLY A 217 -9.33 -26.25 -10.98
CA GLY A 217 -10.48 -25.94 -11.86
C GLY A 217 -10.56 -24.48 -12.32
N VAL A 218 -9.62 -23.60 -11.94
CA VAL A 218 -9.58 -22.21 -12.43
C VAL A 218 -9.13 -22.11 -13.90
N GLY A 219 -8.51 -23.18 -14.42
CA GLY A 219 -8.05 -23.28 -15.81
C GLY A 219 -6.60 -22.82 -16.02
N LEU A 220 -5.80 -22.77 -14.95
CA LEU A 220 -4.34 -22.67 -15.04
C LEU A 220 -3.75 -24.06 -15.36
N ALA A 221 -2.66 -24.09 -16.12
CA ALA A 221 -1.90 -25.31 -16.35
C ALA A 221 -1.30 -25.82 -15.02
N GLN A 222 -1.16 -27.14 -14.87
CA GLN A 222 -0.70 -27.76 -13.62
C GLN A 222 0.71 -27.28 -13.24
N GLU A 223 1.59 -27.10 -14.23
CA GLU A 223 2.95 -26.61 -14.03
C GLU A 223 2.97 -25.19 -13.47
N VAL A 224 1.98 -24.36 -13.87
CA VAL A 224 1.81 -23.01 -13.33
C VAL A 224 1.32 -23.07 -11.88
N ILE A 225 0.35 -23.94 -11.57
CA ILE A 225 -0.11 -24.16 -10.19
C ILE A 225 1.04 -24.67 -9.31
N ASP A 226 1.88 -25.56 -9.85
CA ASP A 226 3.04 -26.08 -9.16
C ASP A 226 4.08 -25.00 -8.86
N ARG A 227 4.32 -24.12 -9.83
CA ARG A 227 5.19 -22.97 -9.64
C ARG A 227 4.64 -21.99 -8.59
N ILE A 228 3.35 -21.67 -8.65
CA ILE A 228 2.69 -20.80 -7.66
C ILE A 228 2.87 -21.37 -6.25
N GLY A 229 2.57 -22.66 -6.06
CA GLY A 229 2.72 -23.29 -4.76
C GLY A 229 4.16 -23.30 -4.25
N ALA A 230 5.16 -23.45 -5.13
CA ALA A 230 6.57 -23.38 -4.74
C ALA A 230 6.97 -21.97 -4.27
N LEU A 231 6.49 -20.92 -4.95
CA LEU A 231 6.70 -19.53 -4.56
C LEU A 231 6.06 -19.24 -3.21
N VAL A 232 4.79 -19.61 -3.01
CA VAL A 232 4.09 -19.43 -1.74
C VAL A 232 4.76 -20.21 -0.61
N ALA A 233 5.23 -21.44 -0.85
CA ALA A 233 5.90 -22.22 0.19
C ALA A 233 7.23 -21.60 0.69
N SER A 234 7.83 -20.71 -0.11
CA SER A 234 9.18 -20.17 0.15
C SER A 234 9.20 -18.67 0.45
N HIS A 235 8.04 -17.98 0.36
CA HIS A 235 7.96 -16.51 0.41
C HIS A 235 8.37 -15.88 1.75
N GLU A 236 8.61 -16.67 2.79
CA GLU A 236 9.06 -16.15 4.09
C GLU A 236 10.57 -16.06 4.24
N ARG A 237 11.30 -16.42 3.16
CA ARG A 237 12.76 -16.43 3.11
C ARG A 237 13.25 -15.74 1.84
N PRO A 238 14.38 -15.03 1.90
CA PRO A 238 15.10 -14.65 0.69
C PRO A 238 15.63 -15.90 -0.01
N GLY A 239 15.83 -15.82 -1.33
CA GLY A 239 16.42 -16.89 -2.13
C GLY A 239 16.89 -16.37 -3.48
N ASP A 240 17.57 -17.23 -4.23
CA ASP A 240 18.19 -16.87 -5.53
C ASP A 240 17.18 -16.81 -6.69
N ASP A 241 15.95 -17.25 -6.43
CA ASP A 241 14.86 -17.23 -7.39
C ASP A 241 14.35 -15.80 -7.61
N ALA A 242 14.44 -15.30 -8.85
CA ALA A 242 14.07 -13.94 -9.20
C ALA A 242 12.58 -13.63 -8.96
N GLU A 243 11.68 -14.59 -9.17
CA GLU A 243 10.24 -14.41 -8.90
C GLU A 243 9.98 -14.38 -7.39
N LEU A 244 10.68 -15.20 -6.62
CA LEU A 244 10.60 -15.18 -5.16
C LEU A 244 11.12 -13.86 -4.59
N ALA A 245 12.24 -13.35 -5.11
CA ALA A 245 12.78 -12.06 -4.71
C ALA A 245 11.83 -10.90 -5.06
N LEU A 246 11.18 -10.96 -6.22
CA LEU A 246 10.14 -10.00 -6.62
C LEU A 246 8.93 -10.04 -5.68
N LEU A 247 8.46 -11.23 -5.32
CA LEU A 247 7.36 -11.41 -4.36
C LEU A 247 7.73 -10.83 -2.98
N ASN A 248 8.95 -11.11 -2.49
CA ASN A 248 9.46 -10.57 -1.24
C ASN A 248 9.52 -9.04 -1.22
N ASP A 249 9.99 -8.43 -2.30
CA ASP A 249 10.04 -6.97 -2.41
C ASP A 249 8.64 -6.36 -2.40
N ALA A 250 7.72 -6.94 -3.18
CA ALA A 250 6.35 -6.44 -3.28
C ALA A 250 5.60 -6.57 -1.94
N ASP A 251 5.75 -7.70 -1.24
CA ASP A 251 5.21 -7.94 0.09
C ASP A 251 5.74 -6.92 1.11
N ALA A 252 7.06 -6.71 1.11
CA ALA A 252 7.70 -5.75 1.99
C ALA A 252 7.25 -4.29 1.73
N LEU A 253 7.17 -3.87 0.47
CA LEU A 253 6.72 -2.51 0.13
C LEU A 253 5.24 -2.30 0.45
N SER A 254 4.39 -3.31 0.26
CA SER A 254 3.00 -3.30 0.70
C SER A 254 2.92 -3.14 2.23
N PHE A 255 3.74 -3.89 2.99
CA PHE A 255 3.79 -3.73 4.44
C PHE A 255 4.07 -2.27 4.83
N PHE A 256 5.09 -1.62 4.26
CA PHE A 256 5.41 -0.24 4.59
C PHE A 256 4.32 0.75 4.17
N SER A 257 3.79 0.59 2.97
CA SER A 257 2.83 1.55 2.38
C SER A 257 1.40 1.40 2.88
N LEU A 258 0.99 0.21 3.32
CA LEU A 258 -0.38 -0.11 3.68
C LEU A 258 -0.54 -0.53 5.16
N ASN A 259 0.20 -1.55 5.59
CA ASN A 259 -0.09 -2.26 6.85
C ASN A 259 0.67 -1.75 8.07
N SER A 260 1.81 -1.10 7.89
CA SER A 260 2.74 -0.79 8.98
C SER A 260 2.12 0.04 10.12
N ALA A 261 1.21 0.96 9.77
CA ALA A 261 0.47 1.76 10.75
C ALA A 261 -0.47 0.90 11.61
N GLY A 262 -1.30 0.06 10.98
CA GLY A 262 -2.22 -0.83 11.71
C GLY A 262 -1.47 -1.92 12.48
N PHE A 263 -0.33 -2.37 11.98
CA PHE A 263 0.56 -3.29 12.70
C PHE A 263 1.05 -2.66 14.01
N LEU A 264 1.48 -1.39 13.96
CA LEU A 264 1.88 -0.65 15.14
C LEU A 264 0.75 -0.52 16.17
N ASP A 265 -0.47 -0.22 15.70
CA ASP A 265 -1.64 -0.10 16.57
C ASP A 265 -2.02 -1.44 17.22
N CYS A 266 -1.84 -2.56 16.52
CA CYS A 266 -2.20 -3.89 17.02
C CYS A 266 -1.18 -4.48 17.99
N TYR A 267 0.12 -4.31 17.73
CA TYR A 267 1.18 -5.06 18.44
C TYR A 267 2.15 -4.18 19.24
N GLY A 268 2.06 -2.86 19.09
CA GLY A 268 2.94 -1.91 19.75
C GLY A 268 4.36 -1.84 19.16
N ALA A 269 5.15 -0.93 19.71
CA ALA A 269 6.41 -0.49 19.12
C ALA A 269 7.51 -1.56 19.10
N GLU A 270 7.55 -2.45 20.10
CA GLU A 270 8.58 -3.49 20.20
C GLU A 270 8.45 -4.51 19.06
N HIS A 271 7.26 -5.12 18.92
CA HIS A 271 6.96 -6.06 17.85
C HIS A 271 7.07 -5.41 16.47
N THR A 272 6.66 -4.15 16.35
CA THR A 272 6.78 -3.40 15.09
C THR A 272 8.24 -3.22 14.70
N ARG A 273 9.14 -2.91 15.65
CA ARG A 273 10.58 -2.81 15.36
C ARG A 273 11.14 -4.14 14.88
N ALA A 274 10.77 -5.25 15.51
CA ALA A 274 11.18 -6.58 15.08
C ALA A 274 10.67 -6.90 13.66
N LYS A 275 9.40 -6.59 13.37
CA LYS A 275 8.80 -6.76 12.03
C LYS A 275 9.48 -5.89 10.98
N VAL A 276 9.71 -4.60 11.26
CA VAL A 276 10.43 -3.68 10.36
C VAL A 276 11.82 -4.23 10.05
N ALA A 277 12.59 -4.65 11.06
CA ALA A 277 13.90 -5.23 10.85
C ALA A 277 13.85 -6.53 10.02
N TYR A 278 12.86 -7.39 10.27
CA TYR A 278 12.62 -8.60 9.48
C TYR A 278 12.29 -8.28 8.02
N THR A 279 11.37 -7.36 7.78
CA THR A 279 10.95 -6.94 6.44
C THR A 279 12.11 -6.29 5.66
N LEU A 280 12.92 -5.44 6.30
CA LEU A 280 14.08 -4.80 5.66
C LEU A 280 15.16 -5.79 5.22
N ARG A 281 15.36 -6.89 5.95
CA ARG A 281 16.34 -7.93 5.58
C ARG A 281 15.94 -8.70 4.31
N ARG A 282 14.66 -8.69 3.94
CA ARG A 282 14.12 -9.37 2.75
C ARG A 282 14.11 -8.49 1.51
N LEU A 283 14.22 -7.17 1.66
CA LEU A 283 14.23 -6.22 0.55
C LEU A 283 15.56 -6.23 -0.21
N ARG A 284 15.48 -6.33 -1.53
CA ARG A 284 16.62 -6.03 -2.40
C ARG A 284 16.97 -4.54 -2.38
N PRO A 285 18.24 -4.17 -2.66
CA PRO A 285 18.67 -2.77 -2.65
C PRO A 285 17.81 -1.83 -3.51
N GLU A 286 17.38 -2.30 -4.68
CA GLU A 286 16.59 -1.51 -5.64
C GLU A 286 15.19 -1.21 -5.08
N ALA A 287 14.53 -2.20 -4.48
CA ALA A 287 13.23 -2.02 -3.85
C ALA A 287 13.33 -1.16 -2.58
N ARG A 288 14.39 -1.34 -1.80
CA ARG A 288 14.66 -0.53 -0.60
C ARG A 288 14.79 0.96 -0.94
N ALA A 289 15.38 1.31 -2.09
CA ALA A 289 15.50 2.70 -2.54
C ALA A 289 14.15 3.41 -2.78
N LEU A 290 13.02 2.68 -2.78
CA LEU A 290 11.68 3.24 -2.90
C LEU A 290 11.08 3.68 -1.55
N LEU A 291 11.61 3.22 -0.42
CA LEU A 291 11.09 3.54 0.92
C LEU A 291 10.96 5.05 1.21
N PRO A 292 11.88 5.94 0.77
CA PRO A 292 11.73 7.38 0.98
C PRO A 292 10.50 7.99 0.31
N ARG A 293 9.94 7.30 -0.69
CA ARG A 293 8.75 7.74 -1.43
C ARG A 293 7.43 7.18 -0.88
N ILE A 294 7.53 6.36 0.17
CA ILE A 294 6.39 5.77 0.87
C ILE A 294 6.17 6.57 2.15
N ARG A 295 4.93 7.00 2.36
CA ARG A 295 4.55 7.61 3.63
C ARG A 295 4.35 6.50 4.66
N CYS A 296 5.25 6.44 5.62
CA CYS A 296 5.06 5.68 6.86
C CYS A 296 4.54 6.62 7.96
N ARG A 297 3.99 6.04 9.03
CA ARG A 297 3.82 6.80 10.28
C ARG A 297 5.21 7.18 10.85
N PRO A 298 5.38 8.37 11.47
CA PRO A 298 6.67 8.82 12.00
C PRO A 298 7.34 7.80 12.92
N GLU A 299 6.57 7.09 13.74
CA GLU A 299 7.06 6.07 14.66
C GLU A 299 7.65 4.87 13.91
N VAL A 300 7.01 4.44 12.81
CA VAL A 300 7.51 3.37 11.93
C VAL A 300 8.72 3.87 11.14
N GLU A 301 8.65 5.09 10.62
CA GLU A 301 9.73 5.76 9.89
C GLU A 301 11.01 5.85 10.72
N ALA A 302 10.90 6.15 12.02
CA ALA A 302 12.03 6.14 12.96
C ALA A 302 12.62 4.74 13.21
N MET A 303 11.91 3.66 12.88
CA MET A 303 12.42 2.29 12.98
C MET A 303 13.18 1.84 11.73
N ILE A 304 13.12 2.61 10.63
CA ILE A 304 13.87 2.34 9.40
C ILE A 304 15.28 2.93 9.56
N PRO A 305 16.35 2.11 9.57
CA PRO A 305 17.72 2.59 9.75
C PRO A 305 18.12 3.59 8.67
N GLY A 306 18.84 4.65 9.08
CA GLY A 306 19.18 5.83 8.30
C GLY A 306 19.52 5.56 6.83
N GLU A 307 18.67 6.07 5.94
CA GLU A 307 18.93 6.14 4.50
C GLU A 307 19.52 7.52 4.17
N PRO A 308 20.61 7.61 3.38
CA PRO A 308 21.19 8.88 3.01
C PRO A 308 20.19 9.71 2.18
N GLY A 309 19.83 10.90 2.67
CA GLY A 309 18.97 11.86 1.97
C GLY A 309 17.64 12.22 2.66
N ARG A 310 17.33 11.64 3.82
CA ARG A 310 16.10 11.94 4.56
C ARG A 310 16.30 13.15 5.49
N PRO A 311 15.50 14.24 5.39
CA PRO A 311 15.49 15.26 6.44
C PRO A 311 14.99 14.63 7.74
N PRO A 312 15.58 14.97 8.90
CA PRO A 312 15.20 14.39 10.18
C PRO A 312 13.72 14.64 10.45
N ALA A 313 13.03 13.63 10.97
CA ALA A 313 11.66 13.78 11.47
C ALA A 313 11.65 14.89 12.52
N LEU A 314 10.78 15.89 12.35
CA LEU A 314 10.54 16.90 13.38
C LEU A 314 10.05 16.18 14.64
N ALA A 315 10.78 16.36 15.73
CA ALA A 315 10.44 15.78 17.02
C ALA A 315 9.01 16.24 17.43
N PRO A 316 8.20 15.36 18.05
CA PRO A 316 6.90 15.76 18.54
C PRO A 316 7.08 16.84 19.61
N GLU A 317 6.49 18.01 19.39
CA GLU A 317 6.37 19.05 20.40
C GLU A 317 5.66 18.46 21.62
N THR A 318 6.40 18.36 22.72
CA THR A 318 5.89 17.87 23.98
C THR A 318 4.94 18.91 24.54
N GLN A 319 3.63 18.72 24.38
CA GLN A 319 2.64 19.44 25.19
C GLN A 319 2.71 18.92 26.63
N ALA A 320 3.66 19.47 27.39
CA ALA A 320 3.69 19.35 28.83
C ALA A 320 4.16 20.68 29.43
N SER A 321 3.19 21.53 29.78
CA SER A 321 2.96 21.96 31.17
C SER A 321 2.22 23.31 31.19
N ARG A 322 0.89 23.25 31.30
CA ARG A 322 0.16 24.25 32.08
C ARG A 322 0.23 23.81 33.53
N ARG A 323 0.95 24.55 34.39
CA ARG A 323 0.57 24.67 35.80
C ARG A 323 0.74 26.11 36.28
N SER A 324 -0.42 26.63 36.65
CA SER A 324 -0.75 27.86 37.34
C SER A 324 0.16 28.21 38.52
N ALA A 325 0.43 29.50 38.70
CA ALA A 325 0.81 30.08 39.99
C ALA A 325 -0.31 31.05 40.43
N PRO A 326 -0.83 30.96 41.67
CA PRO A 326 -1.71 31.98 42.25
C PRO A 326 -0.87 33.07 42.95
N PRO A 327 -1.49 34.19 43.39
CA PRO A 327 -0.87 35.53 43.45
C PRO A 327 0.17 35.73 44.55
#